data_AF-A0A0D8IY26-F1
#
_entry.id   AF-A0A0D8IY26-F1
#
_cell.length_a   1.000
_cell.length_b   1.000
_cell.length_c   1.000
_cell.angle_alpha   90.00
_cell.angle_beta   90.00
_cell.angle_gamma   90.00
#
_symmetry.space_group_name_H-M   'P 1'
#
loop_
_entity.id
_entity.type
_entity.pdbx_description
1 polymer ?
#
loop_
_entity_poly.entity_id
_entity_poly.type
_entity_poly.pdbx_seq_one_letter_code
_entity_poly.pdbx_strand_id
1 'polypeptide(L)'
;MLLWGDLHNHCGITYGFGSLQNALKIARSHLDFCCITGHAMWPDIYARTPETEFIVDFHREGFKKLLEHWDEIRAEMARQNDGELVTFQSYEMHSSLYGDHHIISPDDTFPLIYRDSPARLVADCGVRAIAVPHHIGYTPGYRGINWELYDQNISPCVEVCSKHGCAMSETAPYPYYHDMGPRDSRNTVYAGLRRGSRFCFLGSTDHHAGFPGSYGDGLTAVLAKEKSREAIWEALLSGRAYAVTGDRIECDFTVNGQGLGETVRGAKRKLRCAVKGEYWADKLVIYKNCRPLAVLCGEQLRPKPARAYKLRVEMGWGNSEELTRWAGRITTDGRLAGANLYLRGRSLLSPTNHDGSPVEVNEIDNRVLEQDTQAFAWQCETVRNKSTLHPQTDAVVAEIEGGPDTVVNVTVNGRTHTASIAQLLDGGVTWHVKPWHSEAVKIHAAVPDSAYEMVLEAEDEGSGGMDVYHAEFAQKNGQWAFVSPIYAGL
;
A
#
# COMPACT_ATOMS: atom_id res chain seq x y z
N MET A 1 2.12 18.17 2.59
CA MET A 1 1.14 17.29 3.26
C MET A 1 1.41 15.85 2.86
N LEU A 2 1.01 14.89 3.70
CA LEU A 2 1.13 13.46 3.43
C LEU A 2 -0.24 12.94 2.96
N LEU A 3 -0.27 12.28 1.80
CA LEU A 3 -1.47 11.72 1.17
C LEU A 3 -1.30 10.21 0.97
N TRP A 4 -2.39 9.46 1.03
CA TRP A 4 -2.38 8.00 0.93
C TRP A 4 -3.19 7.51 -0.27
N GLY A 5 -2.63 6.58 -1.04
CA GLY A 5 -3.32 6.09 -2.23
C GLY A 5 -2.81 4.76 -2.77
N ASP A 6 -3.56 4.24 -3.74
CA ASP A 6 -3.31 2.96 -4.40
C ASP A 6 -3.29 3.18 -5.92
N LEU A 7 -2.13 2.99 -6.54
CA LEU A 7 -1.89 3.29 -7.95
C LEU A 7 -1.99 2.05 -8.85
N HIS A 8 -2.23 0.87 -8.26
CA HIS A 8 -2.37 -0.38 -9.01
C HIS A 8 -3.47 -1.24 -8.39
N ASN A 9 -4.65 -1.19 -8.99
CA ASN A 9 -5.80 -1.96 -8.57
C ASN A 9 -6.59 -2.42 -9.79
N HIS A 10 -7.13 -3.64 -9.75
CA HIS A 10 -7.92 -4.20 -10.82
C HIS A 10 -9.36 -4.45 -10.39
N CYS A 11 -10.27 -4.33 -11.37
CA CYS A 11 -11.64 -4.76 -11.21
C CYS A 11 -12.18 -5.37 -12.51
N GLY A 12 -13.50 -5.56 -12.57
CA GLY A 12 -14.25 -6.12 -13.68
C GLY A 12 -14.24 -5.30 -14.97
N ILE A 13 -13.44 -4.24 -15.10
CA ILE A 13 -13.19 -3.58 -16.38
C ILE A 13 -12.36 -4.45 -17.34
N THR A 14 -11.63 -5.44 -16.81
CA THR A 14 -10.92 -6.47 -17.60
C THR A 14 -11.31 -7.87 -17.11
N TYR A 15 -10.34 -8.72 -16.78
CA TYR A 15 -10.54 -10.06 -16.23
C TYR A 15 -10.48 -10.11 -14.69
N GLY A 16 -10.43 -8.96 -14.01
CA GLY A 16 -10.69 -8.88 -12.58
C GLY A 16 -12.20 -8.97 -12.28
N PHE A 17 -12.55 -8.73 -11.02
CA PHE A 17 -13.92 -8.81 -10.51
C PHE A 17 -14.31 -7.51 -9.78
N GLY A 18 -15.61 -7.30 -9.57
CA GLY A 18 -16.14 -6.06 -8.97
C GLY A 18 -16.36 -4.96 -10.01
N SER A 19 -17.37 -4.11 -9.83
CA SER A 19 -17.61 -2.98 -10.75
C SER A 19 -16.61 -1.84 -10.55
N LEU A 20 -16.41 -1.03 -11.60
CA LEU A 20 -15.62 0.20 -11.52
C LEU A 20 -16.19 1.17 -10.49
N GLN A 21 -17.52 1.30 -10.45
CA GLN A 21 -18.25 2.17 -9.54
C GLN A 21 -18.03 1.75 -8.08
N ASN A 22 -18.05 0.45 -7.80
CA ASN A 22 -17.80 -0.06 -6.46
C ASN A 22 -16.34 0.19 -6.03
N ALA A 23 -15.38 -0.09 -6.91
CA ALA A 23 -13.96 0.18 -6.63
C ALA A 23 -13.70 1.67 -6.33
N LEU A 24 -14.32 2.59 -7.09
CA LEU A 24 -14.20 4.03 -6.86
C LEU A 24 -14.92 4.49 -5.58
N LYS A 25 -16.08 3.91 -5.25
CA LYS A 25 -16.77 4.14 -3.97
C LYS A 25 -15.89 3.70 -2.79
N ILE A 26 -15.23 2.55 -2.91
CA ILE A 26 -14.30 2.04 -1.89
C ILE A 26 -13.08 2.96 -1.76
N ALA A 27 -12.45 3.34 -2.87
CA ALA A 27 -11.32 4.27 -2.84
C ALA A 27 -11.70 5.58 -2.13
N ARG A 28 -12.84 6.19 -2.48
CA ARG A 28 -13.32 7.43 -1.87
C ARG A 28 -13.55 7.33 -0.35
N SER A 29 -13.85 6.15 0.16
CA SER A 29 -14.14 5.98 1.59
C SER A 29 -12.91 6.11 2.49
N HIS A 30 -11.70 5.92 1.94
CA HIS A 30 -10.49 5.89 2.75
C HIS A 30 -9.19 6.31 2.06
N LEU A 31 -9.16 6.58 0.75
CA LEU A 31 -7.95 7.01 0.03
C LEU A 31 -8.02 8.48 -0.38
N ASP A 32 -6.86 9.11 -0.50
CA ASP A 32 -6.72 10.44 -1.06
C ASP A 32 -6.61 10.43 -2.59
N PHE A 33 -6.00 9.37 -3.14
CA PHE A 33 -5.86 9.19 -4.56
C PHE A 33 -5.86 7.72 -4.98
N CYS A 34 -6.27 7.43 -6.21
CA CYS A 34 -6.17 6.08 -6.76
C CYS A 34 -6.03 6.01 -8.29
N CYS A 35 -5.60 4.84 -8.76
CA CYS A 35 -5.80 4.37 -10.13
C CYS A 35 -6.67 3.11 -10.11
N ILE A 36 -7.54 2.95 -11.11
CA ILE A 36 -8.09 1.65 -11.47
C ILE A 36 -7.46 1.26 -12.80
N THR A 37 -6.68 0.18 -12.80
CA THR A 37 -5.82 -0.23 -13.90
C THR A 37 -6.45 -1.38 -14.65
N GLY A 38 -6.63 -1.22 -15.97
CA GLY A 38 -7.08 -2.31 -16.84
C GLY A 38 -5.89 -3.03 -17.46
N HIS A 39 -5.94 -4.36 -17.54
CA HIS A 39 -4.99 -5.12 -18.34
C HIS A 39 -5.20 -4.87 -19.85
N ALA A 40 -4.19 -4.35 -20.55
CA ALA A 40 -4.35 -3.87 -21.91
C ALA A 40 -3.62 -4.69 -22.98
N MET A 41 -2.44 -5.22 -22.68
CA MET A 41 -1.63 -5.90 -23.69
C MET A 41 -0.56 -6.81 -23.11
N TRP A 42 -0.10 -7.76 -23.94
CA TRP A 42 1.08 -8.59 -23.70
C TRP A 42 1.83 -8.81 -25.02
N PRO A 43 2.79 -7.94 -25.39
CA PRO A 43 3.38 -7.96 -26.73
C PRO A 43 4.19 -9.20 -27.07
N ASP A 44 4.82 -9.81 -26.08
CA ASP A 44 5.60 -11.03 -26.17
C ASP A 44 4.87 -12.23 -25.54
N ILE A 45 3.54 -12.24 -25.60
CA ILE A 45 2.72 -13.39 -25.20
C ILE A 45 3.10 -14.62 -26.03
N TYR A 46 3.03 -15.80 -25.40
CA TYR A 46 3.31 -17.08 -26.04
C TYR A 46 2.55 -17.25 -27.36
N ALA A 47 3.16 -17.97 -28.30
CA ALA A 47 2.43 -18.49 -29.45
C ALA A 47 1.26 -19.35 -28.95
N ARG A 48 0.09 -19.20 -29.58
CA ARG A 48 -1.10 -19.98 -29.25
C ARG A 48 -0.92 -21.42 -29.75
N THR A 49 -0.69 -22.35 -28.84
CA THR A 49 -0.65 -23.81 -29.06
C THR A 49 -1.74 -24.48 -28.21
N PRO A 50 -2.03 -25.78 -28.38
CA PRO A 50 -2.98 -26.48 -27.51
C PRO A 50 -2.65 -26.37 -26.01
N GLU A 51 -1.38 -26.24 -25.64
CA GLU A 51 -0.94 -26.08 -24.25
C GLU A 51 -1.15 -24.66 -23.71
N THR A 52 -1.04 -23.65 -24.57
CA THR A 52 -1.10 -22.23 -24.18
C THR A 52 -2.42 -21.56 -24.56
N GLU A 53 -3.34 -22.27 -25.22
CA GLU A 53 -4.56 -21.65 -25.74
C GLU A 53 -5.40 -20.98 -24.66
N PHE A 54 -5.57 -21.64 -23.52
CA PHE A 54 -6.35 -21.10 -22.41
C PHE A 54 -5.79 -19.75 -21.93
N ILE A 55 -4.48 -19.69 -21.64
CA ILE A 55 -3.87 -18.47 -21.10
C ILE A 55 -3.83 -17.35 -22.13
N VAL A 56 -3.58 -17.69 -23.41
CA VAL A 56 -3.55 -16.71 -24.50
C VAL A 56 -4.95 -16.13 -24.76
N ASP A 57 -5.96 -16.99 -24.82
CA ASP A 57 -7.34 -16.57 -25.11
C ASP A 57 -7.92 -15.77 -23.93
N PHE A 58 -7.71 -16.22 -22.69
CA PHE A 58 -8.11 -15.50 -21.47
C PHE A 58 -7.59 -14.04 -21.46
N HIS A 59 -6.30 -13.84 -21.72
CA HIS A 59 -5.72 -12.51 -21.76
C HIS A 59 -6.24 -11.67 -22.92
N ARG A 60 -6.31 -12.25 -24.12
CA ARG A 60 -6.80 -11.53 -25.32
C ARG A 60 -8.25 -11.09 -25.18
N GLU A 61 -9.11 -11.91 -24.57
CA GLU A 61 -10.49 -11.52 -24.25
C GLU A 61 -10.54 -10.35 -23.27
N GLY A 62 -9.74 -10.38 -22.21
CA GLY A 62 -9.64 -9.26 -21.26
C GLY A 62 -9.12 -7.96 -21.89
N PHE A 63 -8.09 -8.04 -22.73
CA PHE A 63 -7.53 -6.90 -23.46
C PHE A 63 -8.55 -6.30 -24.43
N LYS A 64 -9.28 -7.16 -25.16
CA LYS A 64 -10.35 -6.74 -26.07
C LYS A 64 -11.46 -6.02 -25.30
N LYS A 65 -11.89 -6.58 -24.16
CA LYS A 65 -12.89 -5.96 -23.29
C LYS A 65 -12.46 -4.57 -22.82
N LEU A 66 -11.21 -4.39 -22.41
CA LEU A 66 -10.71 -3.06 -22.04
C LEU A 66 -10.79 -2.09 -23.22
N LEU A 67 -10.29 -2.50 -24.38
CA LEU A 67 -10.24 -1.68 -25.58
C LEU A 67 -11.64 -1.21 -26.03
N GLU A 68 -12.62 -2.11 -26.01
CA GLU A 68 -14.00 -1.81 -26.41
C GLU A 68 -14.69 -0.79 -25.48
N HIS A 69 -14.27 -0.70 -24.21
CA HIS A 69 -14.87 0.15 -23.19
C HIS A 69 -13.97 1.29 -22.68
N TRP A 70 -12.78 1.48 -23.26
CA TRP A 70 -11.76 2.40 -22.71
C TRP A 70 -12.26 3.85 -22.59
N ASP A 71 -12.98 4.35 -23.59
CA ASP A 71 -13.50 5.72 -23.55
C ASP A 71 -14.50 5.93 -22.42
N GLU A 72 -15.35 4.94 -22.13
CA GLU A 72 -16.31 4.95 -21.02
C GLU A 72 -15.60 4.92 -19.67
N ILE A 73 -14.61 4.03 -19.52
CA ILE A 73 -13.82 3.86 -18.29
C ILE A 73 -13.02 5.13 -17.99
N ARG A 74 -12.34 5.68 -19.00
CA ARG A 74 -11.53 6.91 -18.87
C ARG A 74 -12.40 8.11 -18.49
N ALA A 75 -13.57 8.24 -19.12
CA ALA A 75 -14.53 9.30 -18.79
C ALA A 75 -15.06 9.16 -17.36
N GLU A 76 -15.34 7.94 -16.89
CA GLU A 76 -15.77 7.71 -15.51
C GLU A 76 -14.67 8.05 -14.50
N MET A 77 -13.43 7.61 -14.75
CA MET A 77 -12.28 7.97 -13.91
C MET A 77 -12.10 9.49 -13.82
N ALA A 78 -12.23 10.21 -14.94
CA ALA A 78 -12.16 11.67 -14.98
C ALA A 78 -13.30 12.33 -14.19
N ARG A 79 -14.52 11.81 -14.32
CA ARG A 79 -15.71 12.31 -13.61
C ARG A 79 -15.61 12.18 -12.09
N GLN A 80 -14.93 11.14 -11.60
CA GLN A 80 -14.76 10.91 -10.16
C GLN A 80 -13.65 11.75 -9.53
N ASN A 81 -12.85 12.45 -10.33
CA ASN A 81 -11.77 13.31 -9.81
C ASN A 81 -12.32 14.59 -9.19
N ASP A 82 -12.16 14.73 -7.87
CA ASP A 82 -12.56 15.92 -7.13
C ASP A 82 -11.67 16.15 -5.89
N GLY A 83 -12.07 17.06 -5.00
CA GLY A 83 -11.32 17.36 -3.78
C GLY A 83 -11.32 16.25 -2.73
N GLU A 84 -12.22 15.27 -2.82
CA GLU A 84 -12.29 14.13 -1.91
C GLU A 84 -11.44 12.96 -2.40
N LEU A 85 -11.44 12.68 -3.71
CA LEU A 85 -10.65 11.63 -4.33
C LEU A 85 -9.99 12.15 -5.62
N VAL A 86 -8.65 12.10 -5.64
CA VAL A 86 -7.88 12.39 -6.85
C VAL A 86 -7.70 11.11 -7.67
N THR A 87 -8.07 11.12 -8.94
CA THR A 87 -7.94 9.94 -9.81
C THR A 87 -6.87 10.15 -10.87
N PHE A 88 -6.23 9.05 -11.28
CA PHE A 88 -5.33 8.99 -12.43
C PHE A 88 -5.84 7.93 -13.42
N GLN A 89 -5.50 8.12 -14.69
CA GLN A 89 -5.80 7.16 -15.74
C GLN A 89 -4.70 6.10 -15.79
N SER A 90 -5.07 4.82 -15.93
CA SER A 90 -4.08 3.74 -15.96
C SER A 90 -4.50 2.51 -16.76
N TYR A 91 -3.53 1.88 -17.40
CA TYR A 91 -3.63 0.51 -17.91
C TYR A 91 -2.29 -0.21 -17.86
N GLU A 92 -2.32 -1.54 -17.88
CA GLU A 92 -1.19 -2.41 -17.67
C GLU A 92 -0.74 -3.11 -18.95
N MET A 93 0.58 -3.16 -19.12
CA MET A 93 1.29 -3.90 -20.14
C MET A 93 2.08 -5.02 -19.49
N HIS A 94 1.81 -6.24 -19.94
CA HIS A 94 2.59 -7.42 -19.59
C HIS A 94 3.83 -7.55 -20.47
N SER A 95 4.93 -8.04 -19.92
CA SER A 95 6.08 -8.46 -20.74
C SER A 95 6.99 -9.48 -20.08
N SER A 96 7.39 -10.48 -20.86
CA SER A 96 8.44 -11.41 -20.49
C SER A 96 9.85 -10.81 -20.59
N LEU A 97 10.05 -9.87 -21.51
CA LEU A 97 11.32 -9.19 -21.73
C LEU A 97 11.56 -8.03 -20.75
N TYR A 98 10.55 -7.18 -20.53
CA TYR A 98 10.66 -5.97 -19.71
C TYR A 98 10.19 -6.17 -18.27
N GLY A 99 9.37 -7.20 -18.01
CA GLY A 99 8.51 -7.27 -16.83
C GLY A 99 7.23 -6.46 -17.02
N ASP A 100 6.30 -6.61 -16.09
CA ASP A 100 5.00 -5.92 -16.20
C ASP A 100 5.09 -4.48 -15.72
N HIS A 101 4.37 -3.61 -16.40
CA HIS A 101 4.31 -2.19 -16.14
C HIS A 101 2.87 -1.71 -16.23
N HIS A 102 2.41 -0.98 -15.22
CA HIS A 102 1.26 -0.11 -15.41
C HIS A 102 1.72 1.28 -15.86
N ILE A 103 0.90 1.91 -16.69
CA ILE A 103 1.17 3.24 -17.25
C ILE A 103 0.19 4.21 -16.61
N ILE A 104 0.71 5.21 -15.92
CA ILE A 104 -0.10 6.20 -15.20
C ILE A 104 -0.05 7.52 -15.94
N SER A 105 -1.21 8.15 -16.12
CA SER A 105 -1.33 9.49 -16.67
C SER A 105 -2.24 10.39 -15.81
N PRO A 106 -1.86 11.67 -15.59
CA PRO A 106 -2.75 12.67 -14.99
C PRO A 106 -3.73 13.26 -16.02
N ASP A 107 -3.58 12.93 -17.31
CA ASP A 107 -4.36 13.54 -18.39
C ASP A 107 -5.61 12.72 -18.68
N ASP A 108 -6.79 13.34 -18.58
CA ASP A 108 -8.09 12.67 -18.85
C ASP A 108 -8.25 12.20 -20.30
N THR A 109 -7.37 12.64 -21.20
CA THR A 109 -7.33 12.26 -22.61
C THR A 109 -6.43 11.05 -22.89
N PHE A 110 -5.85 10.41 -21.87
CA PHE A 110 -4.92 9.28 -22.02
C PHE A 110 -5.49 8.19 -22.94
N PRO A 111 -4.88 7.92 -24.11
CA PRO A 111 -5.40 6.92 -25.04
C PRO A 111 -4.86 5.52 -24.69
N LEU A 112 -5.68 4.50 -24.95
CA LEU A 112 -5.22 3.12 -24.97
C LEU A 112 -4.63 2.84 -26.35
N ILE A 113 -3.29 2.76 -26.40
CA ILE A 113 -2.54 2.43 -27.62
C ILE A 113 -1.72 1.17 -27.41
N TYR A 114 -1.50 0.41 -28.47
CA TYR A 114 -0.68 -0.80 -28.41
C TYR A 114 0.77 -0.49 -28.78
N ARG A 115 1.74 -0.93 -27.96
CA ARG A 115 3.18 -0.88 -28.23
C ARG A 115 3.89 -2.11 -27.66
N ASP A 116 5.10 -2.35 -28.15
CA ASP A 116 5.93 -3.53 -27.82
C ASP A 116 6.98 -3.27 -26.72
N SER A 117 6.99 -2.06 -26.14
CA SER A 117 7.87 -1.69 -25.04
C SER A 117 7.26 -0.55 -24.21
N PRO A 118 7.56 -0.46 -22.90
CA PRO A 118 7.09 0.65 -22.07
C PRO A 118 7.55 2.02 -22.60
N ALA A 119 8.79 2.10 -23.10
CA ALA A 119 9.36 3.33 -23.65
C ALA A 119 8.59 3.84 -24.87
N ARG A 120 8.25 2.98 -25.83
CA ARG A 120 7.44 3.38 -26.99
C ARG A 120 6.02 3.73 -26.59
N LEU A 121 5.46 3.06 -25.59
CA LEU A 121 4.13 3.35 -25.08
C LEU A 121 4.08 4.76 -24.48
N VAL A 122 5.02 5.10 -23.58
CA VAL A 122 5.12 6.44 -22.98
C VAL A 122 5.43 7.51 -24.03
N ALA A 123 6.29 7.23 -25.01
CA ALA A 123 6.64 8.19 -26.06
C ALA A 123 5.46 8.49 -27.02
N ASP A 124 4.66 7.47 -27.35
CA ASP A 124 3.67 7.58 -28.42
C ASP A 124 2.25 7.85 -27.92
N CYS A 125 1.98 7.78 -26.61
CA CYS A 125 0.62 8.02 -26.07
C CYS A 125 0.17 9.48 -26.18
N GLY A 126 1.07 10.42 -26.48
CA GLY A 126 0.73 11.81 -26.81
C GLY A 126 0.28 12.66 -25.62
N VAL A 127 0.41 12.15 -24.40
CA VAL A 127 0.08 12.83 -23.13
C VAL A 127 1.17 12.57 -22.10
N ARG A 128 1.10 13.20 -20.92
CA ARG A 128 2.04 12.93 -19.83
C ARG A 128 1.80 11.52 -19.32
N ALA A 129 2.85 10.71 -19.25
CA ALA A 129 2.76 9.36 -18.72
C ALA A 129 4.07 8.93 -18.09
N ILE A 130 3.98 8.01 -17.13
CA ILE A 130 5.10 7.24 -16.60
C ILE A 130 4.77 5.76 -16.68
N ALA A 131 5.79 4.93 -16.85
CA ALA A 131 5.67 3.49 -16.74
C ALA A 131 6.21 3.06 -15.38
N VAL A 132 5.43 2.36 -14.58
CA VAL A 132 5.87 1.88 -13.26
C VAL A 132 5.97 0.35 -13.33
N PRO A 133 7.19 -0.22 -13.25
CA PRO A 133 7.34 -1.65 -13.11
C PRO A 133 6.77 -2.11 -11.76
N HIS A 134 5.99 -3.19 -11.77
CA HIS A 134 5.33 -3.71 -10.58
C HIS A 134 5.56 -5.21 -10.39
N HIS A 135 5.27 -5.69 -9.17
CA HIS A 135 5.62 -7.02 -8.65
C HIS A 135 6.96 -7.56 -9.21
N ILE A 136 7.98 -6.71 -9.19
CA ILE A 136 9.18 -6.81 -10.03
C ILE A 136 10.00 -8.08 -9.79
N GLY A 137 9.79 -8.75 -8.66
CA GLY A 137 10.65 -9.79 -8.13
C GLY A 137 10.57 -11.15 -8.83
N TYR A 138 9.72 -11.35 -9.84
CA TYR A 138 9.65 -12.65 -10.52
C TYR A 138 10.92 -13.02 -11.30
N THR A 139 11.06 -14.31 -11.61
CA THR A 139 12.18 -14.87 -12.37
C THR A 139 12.46 -14.10 -13.67
N PRO A 140 13.74 -13.83 -14.01
CA PRO A 140 14.11 -13.17 -15.26
C PRO A 140 13.56 -13.90 -16.50
N GLY A 141 13.06 -13.12 -17.47
CA GLY A 141 12.50 -13.66 -18.72
C GLY A 141 11.06 -14.16 -18.61
N TYR A 142 10.37 -13.89 -17.50
CA TYR A 142 8.98 -14.30 -17.29
C TYR A 142 8.02 -13.13 -17.05
N ARG A 143 8.05 -12.51 -15.87
CA ARG A 143 7.16 -11.38 -15.49
C ARG A 143 7.84 -10.34 -14.59
N GLY A 144 9.09 -10.60 -14.21
CA GLY A 144 9.86 -9.71 -13.36
C GLY A 144 10.62 -8.68 -14.18
N ILE A 145 11.00 -7.58 -13.53
CA ILE A 145 11.70 -6.47 -14.19
C ILE A 145 13.00 -6.92 -14.85
N ASN A 146 13.36 -6.29 -15.97
CA ASN A 146 14.71 -6.38 -16.51
C ASN A 146 15.50 -5.08 -16.25
N TRP A 147 16.38 -5.10 -15.24
CA TRP A 147 17.19 -3.94 -14.87
C TRP A 147 18.19 -3.47 -15.94
N GLU A 148 18.47 -4.27 -16.97
CA GLU A 148 19.33 -3.85 -18.09
C GLU A 148 18.58 -2.99 -19.11
N LEU A 149 17.24 -3.11 -19.14
CA LEU A 149 16.36 -2.34 -20.04
C LEU A 149 15.57 -1.27 -19.29
N TYR A 150 15.73 -1.18 -17.97
CA TYR A 150 15.06 -0.18 -17.14
C TYR A 150 15.49 1.25 -17.53
N ASP A 151 14.51 2.12 -17.76
CA ASP A 151 14.70 3.53 -18.09
C ASP A 151 14.10 4.43 -17.01
N GLN A 152 14.97 5.00 -16.19
CA GLN A 152 14.59 5.91 -15.10
C GLN A 152 13.86 7.19 -15.56
N ASN A 153 13.97 7.58 -16.84
CA ASN A 153 13.34 8.80 -17.34
C ASN A 153 11.83 8.64 -17.54
N ILE A 154 11.38 7.42 -17.82
CA ILE A 154 9.96 7.07 -17.93
C ILE A 154 9.44 6.36 -16.68
N SER A 155 10.33 5.82 -15.85
CA SER A 155 10.01 5.04 -14.65
C SER A 155 10.61 5.65 -13.38
N PRO A 156 10.21 6.87 -12.96
CA PRO A 156 10.72 7.49 -11.74
C PRO A 156 10.30 6.75 -10.46
N CYS A 157 9.33 5.84 -10.57
CA CYS A 157 8.75 5.08 -9.49
C CYS A 157 8.84 3.58 -9.79
N VAL A 158 9.01 2.76 -8.75
CA VAL A 158 8.97 1.29 -8.81
C VAL A 158 8.10 0.78 -7.69
N GLU A 159 7.16 -0.11 -7.98
CA GLU A 159 6.39 -0.78 -6.92
C GLU A 159 7.26 -1.84 -6.23
N VAL A 160 7.40 -1.69 -4.92
CA VAL A 160 8.28 -2.54 -4.10
C VAL A 160 7.53 -3.54 -3.25
N CYS A 161 6.23 -3.32 -3.03
CA CYS A 161 5.35 -4.25 -2.35
C CYS A 161 3.92 -4.16 -2.86
N SER A 162 3.34 -5.33 -3.06
CA SER A 162 1.92 -5.52 -3.34
C SER A 162 1.44 -6.84 -2.77
N LYS A 163 0.23 -7.27 -3.14
CA LYS A 163 -0.30 -8.61 -2.83
C LYS A 163 0.58 -9.76 -3.34
N HIS A 164 1.43 -9.50 -4.33
CA HIS A 164 2.43 -10.44 -4.82
C HIS A 164 3.54 -10.71 -3.81
N GLY A 165 3.78 -9.78 -2.88
CA GLY A 165 4.84 -9.80 -1.88
C GLY A 165 5.73 -8.56 -1.98
N CYS A 166 6.86 -8.56 -1.29
CA CYS A 166 7.83 -7.45 -1.31
C CYS A 166 9.08 -7.80 -2.11
N ALA A 167 9.54 -6.90 -2.98
CA ALA A 167 10.72 -7.10 -3.84
C ALA A 167 11.97 -6.36 -3.35
N MET A 168 11.99 -5.82 -2.13
CA MET A 168 13.11 -5.00 -1.65
C MET A 168 14.46 -5.73 -1.75
N SER A 169 14.53 -6.98 -1.30
CA SER A 169 15.73 -7.84 -1.32
C SER A 169 15.37 -9.32 -1.22
N GLU A 170 16.36 -10.20 -1.34
CA GLU A 170 16.20 -11.66 -1.18
C GLU A 170 15.54 -12.04 0.15
N THR A 171 15.89 -11.31 1.22
CA THR A 171 15.42 -11.57 2.58
C THR A 171 14.33 -10.59 3.01
N ALA A 172 13.74 -9.84 2.08
CA ALA A 172 12.65 -8.92 2.38
C ALA A 172 11.45 -9.69 2.98
N PRO A 173 10.66 -9.05 3.87
CA PRO A 173 9.42 -9.63 4.38
C PRO A 173 8.46 -9.97 3.21
N TYR A 174 7.38 -10.71 3.46
CA TYR A 174 6.37 -11.03 2.44
C TYR A 174 6.95 -11.70 1.17
N PRO A 175 7.29 -13.00 1.25
CA PRO A 175 7.73 -13.74 0.08
C PRO A 175 6.62 -13.86 -0.97
N TYR A 176 7.01 -14.18 -2.20
CA TYR A 176 6.08 -14.31 -3.31
C TYR A 176 5.40 -15.69 -3.26
N TYR A 177 4.07 -15.69 -3.12
CA TYR A 177 3.22 -16.90 -3.11
C TYR A 177 2.16 -16.91 -4.21
N HIS A 178 2.32 -16.06 -5.22
CA HIS A 178 1.47 -16.06 -6.41
C HIS A 178 1.78 -17.25 -7.33
N ASP A 179 0.82 -17.64 -8.17
CA ASP A 179 0.99 -18.70 -9.19
C ASP A 179 2.05 -18.38 -10.26
N MET A 180 2.50 -17.12 -10.34
CA MET A 180 3.56 -16.64 -11.23
C MET A 180 4.96 -17.05 -10.76
N GLY A 181 5.10 -17.55 -9.53
CA GLY A 181 6.33 -18.14 -9.02
C GLY A 181 7.00 -17.37 -7.89
N PRO A 182 8.23 -17.76 -7.53
CA PRO A 182 8.95 -17.19 -6.40
C PRO A 182 9.63 -15.86 -6.76
N ARG A 183 10.07 -15.16 -5.70
CA ARG A 183 10.95 -14.00 -5.79
C ARG A 183 12.38 -14.44 -6.20
N ASP A 184 13.01 -13.67 -7.08
CA ASP A 184 14.38 -13.85 -7.54
C ASP A 184 15.22 -12.61 -7.22
N SER A 185 16.31 -12.83 -6.47
CA SER A 185 17.30 -11.82 -6.10
C SER A 185 17.75 -10.89 -7.24
N ARG A 186 17.84 -11.39 -8.47
CA ARG A 186 18.33 -10.62 -9.64
C ARG A 186 17.40 -9.49 -10.02
N ASN A 187 16.11 -9.62 -9.70
CA ASN A 187 15.06 -8.67 -10.06
C ASN A 187 14.56 -7.85 -8.85
N THR A 188 15.27 -7.89 -7.73
CA THR A 188 14.95 -7.10 -6.53
C THR A 188 15.31 -5.61 -6.67
N VAL A 189 14.71 -4.76 -5.84
CA VAL A 189 15.06 -3.34 -5.70
C VAL A 189 16.56 -3.16 -5.45
N TYR A 190 17.14 -3.96 -4.55
CA TYR A 190 18.57 -3.90 -4.24
C TYR A 190 19.45 -4.24 -5.45
N ALA A 191 18.99 -5.07 -6.38
CA ALA A 191 19.71 -5.31 -7.64
C ALA A 191 19.71 -4.07 -8.53
N GLY A 192 18.57 -3.37 -8.65
CA GLY A 192 18.47 -2.09 -9.36
C GLY A 192 19.33 -0.99 -8.75
N LEU A 193 19.23 -0.79 -7.43
CA LEU A 193 20.01 0.24 -6.72
C LEU A 193 21.53 0.01 -6.86
N ARG A 194 22.01 -1.25 -6.80
CA ARG A 194 23.42 -1.58 -7.02
C ARG A 194 23.92 -1.32 -8.44
N ARG A 195 23.02 -1.28 -9.43
CA ARG A 195 23.32 -0.90 -10.82
C ARG A 195 23.34 0.62 -11.02
N GLY A 196 22.99 1.40 -9.99
CA GLY A 196 22.93 2.86 -10.06
C GLY A 196 21.61 3.42 -10.60
N SER A 197 20.60 2.57 -10.79
CA SER A 197 19.24 2.97 -11.17
C SER A 197 18.63 3.89 -10.11
N ARG A 198 17.85 4.87 -10.56
CA ARG A 198 17.21 5.87 -9.70
C ARG A 198 15.70 5.84 -9.79
N PHE A 199 15.06 5.63 -8.65
CA PHE A 199 13.61 5.62 -8.51
C PHE A 199 13.19 5.84 -7.05
N CYS A 200 11.91 6.15 -6.84
CA CYS A 200 11.24 6.06 -5.54
C CYS A 200 10.42 4.76 -5.43
N PHE A 201 10.02 4.45 -4.20
CA PHE A 201 9.27 3.24 -3.86
C PHE A 201 7.77 3.53 -3.80
N LEU A 202 6.97 2.71 -4.47
CA LEU A 202 5.52 2.69 -4.36
C LEU A 202 5.05 1.38 -3.73
N GLY A 203 3.92 1.45 -3.03
CA GLY A 203 3.16 0.30 -2.59
C GLY A 203 1.77 0.38 -3.21
N SER A 204 1.26 -0.69 -3.78
CA SER A 204 -0.09 -0.74 -4.34
C SER A 204 -0.64 -2.13 -4.18
N THR A 205 -1.95 -2.28 -4.31
CA THR A 205 -2.57 -3.53 -3.89
C THR A 205 -2.41 -4.65 -4.90
N ASP A 206 -2.45 -4.32 -6.19
CA ASP A 206 -2.67 -5.28 -7.28
C ASP A 206 -3.89 -6.19 -7.00
N HIS A 207 -4.90 -5.60 -6.35
CA HIS A 207 -6.07 -6.36 -5.92
C HIS A 207 -6.99 -6.61 -7.11
N HIS A 208 -7.32 -7.88 -7.36
CA HIS A 208 -8.10 -8.29 -8.54
C HIS A 208 -9.62 -8.34 -8.34
N ALA A 209 -10.12 -8.01 -7.16
CA ALA A 209 -11.55 -7.98 -6.84
C ALA A 209 -12.07 -6.56 -6.48
N GLY A 210 -11.51 -5.52 -7.10
CA GLY A 210 -12.04 -4.16 -7.04
C GLY A 210 -12.04 -3.54 -5.65
N PHE A 211 -10.95 -3.73 -4.89
CA PHE A 211 -10.80 -3.16 -3.54
C PHE A 211 -9.50 -2.33 -3.43
N PRO A 212 -9.48 -1.09 -3.95
CA PRO A 212 -8.34 -0.20 -3.79
C PRO A 212 -8.03 0.02 -2.31
N GLY A 213 -6.75 -0.01 -1.94
CA GLY A 213 -6.30 0.22 -0.56
C GLY A 213 -6.61 -0.92 0.43
N SER A 214 -6.87 -2.14 -0.06
CA SER A 214 -7.04 -3.33 0.77
C SER A 214 -5.91 -3.49 1.80
N TYR A 215 -6.26 -3.49 3.08
CA TYR A 215 -5.29 -3.39 4.16
C TYR A 215 -4.38 -4.62 4.25
N GLY A 216 -3.07 -4.37 4.16
CA GLY A 216 -2.03 -5.41 4.16
C GLY A 216 -1.54 -5.80 2.76
N ASP A 217 -2.18 -5.30 1.69
CA ASP A 217 -1.80 -5.60 0.31
C ASP A 217 -0.85 -4.55 -0.29
N GLY A 218 -0.51 -3.46 0.41
CA GLY A 218 0.34 -2.37 -0.10
C GLY A 218 -0.39 -1.05 -0.28
N LEU A 219 0.29 0.06 0.04
CA LEU A 219 -0.24 1.42 -0.06
C LEU A 219 0.90 2.41 -0.30
N THR A 220 0.64 3.46 -1.06
CA THR A 220 1.60 4.54 -1.35
C THR A 220 1.32 5.76 -0.48
N ALA A 221 2.37 6.31 0.12
CA ALA A 221 2.38 7.62 0.73
C ALA A 221 3.04 8.64 -0.23
N VAL A 222 2.44 9.82 -0.41
CA VAL A 222 2.96 10.91 -1.24
C VAL A 222 3.08 12.20 -0.44
N LEU A 223 4.25 12.84 -0.54
CA LEU A 223 4.52 14.17 0.03
C LEU A 223 4.22 15.26 -1.02
N ALA A 224 2.97 15.69 -1.06
CA ALA A 224 2.45 16.69 -2.00
C ALA A 224 2.28 18.08 -1.35
N LYS A 225 2.22 19.14 -2.16
CA LYS A 225 1.96 20.51 -1.66
C LYS A 225 0.50 20.68 -1.25
N GLU A 226 -0.41 20.04 -1.97
CA GLU A 226 -1.86 20.07 -1.80
C GLU A 226 -2.46 18.76 -2.34
N LYS A 227 -3.73 18.48 -2.02
CA LYS A 227 -4.48 17.34 -2.54
C LYS A 227 -5.07 17.69 -3.91
N SER A 228 -4.22 17.68 -4.93
CA SER A 228 -4.61 17.86 -6.33
C SER A 228 -3.82 16.91 -7.24
N ARG A 229 -4.38 16.62 -8.41
CA ARG A 229 -3.77 15.71 -9.38
C ARG A 229 -2.38 16.18 -9.80
N GLU A 230 -2.22 17.48 -10.04
CA GLU A 230 -0.95 18.11 -10.41
C GLU A 230 0.10 18.00 -9.31
N ALA A 231 -0.26 18.27 -8.04
CA ALA A 231 0.71 18.23 -6.95
C ALA A 231 1.15 16.80 -6.61
N ILE A 232 0.23 15.82 -6.71
CA ILE A 232 0.55 14.40 -6.55
C ILE A 232 1.44 13.92 -7.71
N TRP A 233 1.08 14.27 -8.95
CA TRP A 233 1.89 13.95 -10.13
C TRP A 233 3.31 14.50 -10.03
N GLU A 234 3.48 15.76 -9.64
CA GLU A 234 4.79 16.39 -9.47
C GLU A 234 5.60 15.73 -8.33
N ALA A 235 4.93 15.29 -7.27
CA ALA A 235 5.58 14.54 -6.19
C ALA A 235 6.04 13.14 -6.63
N LEU A 236 5.24 12.42 -7.43
CA LEU A 236 5.64 11.13 -8.01
C LEU A 236 6.87 11.29 -8.92
N LEU A 237 6.84 12.23 -9.86
CA LEU A 237 7.96 12.52 -10.76
C LEU A 237 9.24 12.93 -10.03
N SER A 238 9.09 13.66 -8.92
CA SER A 238 10.21 14.11 -8.11
C SER A 238 10.68 13.08 -7.08
N GLY A 239 10.08 11.88 -7.02
CA GLY A 239 10.49 10.84 -6.07
C GLY A 239 10.09 11.11 -4.60
N ARG A 240 9.08 11.96 -4.36
CA ARG A 240 8.55 12.31 -3.04
C ARG A 240 7.42 11.39 -2.61
N ALA A 241 7.66 10.09 -2.70
CA ALA A 241 6.73 9.05 -2.32
C ALA A 241 7.45 7.94 -1.56
N TYR A 242 6.74 7.09 -0.83
CA TYR A 242 7.27 5.86 -0.24
C TYR A 242 6.17 4.81 -0.08
N ALA A 243 6.55 3.56 0.17
CA ALA A 243 5.63 2.45 0.28
C ALA A 243 5.38 2.04 1.73
N VAL A 244 4.15 1.64 2.03
CA VAL A 244 3.80 0.92 3.27
C VAL A 244 2.99 -0.32 2.92
N THR A 245 2.99 -1.32 3.81
CA THR A 245 2.24 -2.56 3.56
C THR A 245 0.75 -2.44 3.92
N GLY A 246 0.39 -1.49 4.78
CA GLY A 246 -1.00 -1.32 5.21
C GLY A 246 -1.20 -0.19 6.22
N ASP A 247 -0.52 -0.25 7.37
CA ASP A 247 -0.62 0.82 8.39
C ASP A 247 -0.12 2.15 7.81
N ARG A 248 -0.80 3.25 8.12
CA ARG A 248 -0.40 4.62 7.71
C ARG A 248 0.79 5.12 8.53
N ILE A 249 1.97 4.57 8.24
CA ILE A 249 3.22 4.92 8.91
C ILE A 249 3.77 6.22 8.36
N GLU A 250 3.74 7.29 9.15
CA GLU A 250 4.30 8.58 8.77
C GLU A 250 5.83 8.51 8.83
N CYS A 251 6.51 8.86 7.73
CA CYS A 251 7.97 8.81 7.63
C CYS A 251 8.53 10.18 7.22
N ASP A 252 9.53 10.65 7.96
CA ASP A 252 10.34 11.83 7.67
C ASP A 252 11.82 11.40 7.61
N PHE A 253 12.36 11.31 6.39
CA PHE A 253 13.74 10.92 6.17
C PHE A 253 14.51 12.03 5.45
N THR A 254 15.65 12.39 6.03
CA THR A 254 16.50 13.45 5.50
C THR A 254 17.97 13.08 5.49
N VAL A 255 18.71 13.61 4.51
CA VAL A 255 20.17 13.61 4.46
C VAL A 255 20.63 15.05 4.31
N ASN A 256 21.43 15.55 5.25
CA ASN A 256 21.82 16.97 5.34
C ASN A 256 20.62 17.94 5.32
N GLY A 257 19.49 17.52 5.90
CA GLY A 257 18.25 18.31 5.94
C GLY A 257 17.48 18.36 4.63
N GLN A 258 17.92 17.63 3.60
CA GLN A 258 17.20 17.45 2.33
C GLN A 258 16.35 16.18 2.39
N GLY A 259 15.12 16.24 1.90
CA GLY A 259 14.11 15.19 2.02
C GLY A 259 14.09 14.19 0.86
N LEU A 260 13.05 13.36 0.84
CA LEU A 260 12.78 12.46 -0.29
C LEU A 260 12.75 13.23 -1.62
N GLY A 261 13.24 12.60 -2.68
CA GLY A 261 13.25 13.19 -4.02
C GLY A 261 14.41 14.15 -4.32
N GLU A 262 15.17 14.55 -3.30
CA GLU A 262 16.29 15.47 -3.48
C GLU A 262 17.61 14.71 -3.72
N THR A 263 18.53 15.36 -4.44
CA THR A 263 19.92 14.89 -4.55
C THR A 263 20.82 15.78 -3.70
N VAL A 264 21.55 15.16 -2.78
CA VAL A 264 22.41 15.86 -1.81
C VAL A 264 23.84 15.92 -2.33
N ARG A 265 24.54 17.03 -2.02
CA ARG A 265 25.98 17.17 -2.23
C ARG A 265 26.70 17.37 -0.91
N GLY A 266 27.88 16.79 -0.78
CA GLY A 266 28.75 16.96 0.37
C GLY A 266 29.41 15.66 0.83
N ALA A 267 30.67 15.79 1.27
CA ALA A 267 31.46 14.69 1.78
C ALA A 267 30.86 14.12 3.09
N LYS A 268 30.59 14.98 4.08
CA LYS A 268 29.97 14.58 5.34
C LYS A 268 28.45 14.62 5.25
N ARG A 269 27.80 13.57 5.75
CA ARG A 269 26.36 13.35 5.63
C ARG A 269 25.77 13.09 7.00
N LYS A 270 24.75 13.87 7.34
CA LYS A 270 23.94 13.72 8.55
C LYS A 270 22.59 13.17 8.15
N LEU A 271 22.29 11.97 8.61
CA LEU A 271 21.04 11.28 8.30
C LEU A 271 20.13 11.34 9.51
N ARG A 272 18.84 11.59 9.26
CA ARG A 272 17.79 11.50 10.27
C ARG A 272 16.56 10.85 9.67
N CYS A 273 16.09 9.78 10.28
CA CYS A 273 14.81 9.16 9.97
C CYS A 273 13.93 9.21 11.22
N ALA A 274 12.79 9.89 11.14
CA ALA A 274 11.75 9.89 12.14
C ALA A 274 10.51 9.18 11.58
N VAL A 275 9.91 8.32 12.38
CA VAL A 275 8.73 7.56 12.02
C VAL A 275 7.68 7.63 13.12
N LYS A 276 6.41 7.68 12.71
CA LYS A 276 5.24 7.53 13.59
C LYS A 276 4.38 6.39 13.04
N GLY A 277 4.46 5.24 13.69
CA GLY A 277 3.67 4.05 13.37
C GLY A 277 2.31 4.03 14.07
N GLU A 278 1.63 2.89 13.94
CA GLU A 278 0.29 2.67 14.50
C GLU A 278 0.22 1.48 15.46
N TYR A 279 1.36 0.89 15.78
CA TYR A 279 1.53 -0.25 16.66
C TYR A 279 2.93 -0.23 17.27
N TRP A 280 3.20 -1.18 18.17
CA TRP A 280 4.53 -1.38 18.74
C TRP A 280 5.59 -1.45 17.65
N ALA A 281 6.56 -0.55 17.72
CA ALA A 281 7.73 -0.55 16.87
C ALA A 281 8.56 -1.82 17.09
N ASP A 282 9.03 -2.41 15.99
CA ASP A 282 9.97 -3.53 15.99
C ASP A 282 11.39 -3.03 15.72
N LYS A 283 11.61 -2.35 14.59
CA LYS A 283 12.92 -1.77 14.27
C LYS A 283 12.83 -0.66 13.23
N LEU A 284 13.79 0.25 13.28
CA LEU A 284 14.09 1.25 12.25
C LEU A 284 15.53 1.05 11.79
N VAL A 285 15.73 0.93 10.47
CA VAL A 285 17.05 0.72 9.86
C VAL A 285 17.29 1.78 8.80
N ILE A 286 18.43 2.48 8.88
CA ILE A 286 18.95 3.30 7.79
C ILE A 286 19.99 2.47 7.03
N TYR A 287 19.85 2.40 5.72
CA TYR A 287 20.76 1.68 4.83
C TYR A 287 21.61 2.65 4.02
N LYS A 288 22.85 2.27 3.72
CA LYS A 288 23.74 2.89 2.73
C LYS A 288 24.09 1.83 1.69
N ASN A 289 23.84 2.09 0.41
CA ASN A 289 24.17 1.19 -0.70
C ASN A 289 23.72 -0.26 -0.44
N CYS A 290 22.46 -0.42 -0.03
CA CYS A 290 21.85 -1.72 0.29
C CYS A 290 22.49 -2.46 1.48
N ARG A 291 23.22 -1.78 2.36
CA ARG A 291 23.78 -2.35 3.60
C ARG A 291 23.32 -1.53 4.81
N PRO A 292 22.95 -2.16 5.94
CA PRO A 292 22.60 -1.42 7.14
C PRO A 292 23.76 -0.51 7.58
N LEU A 293 23.45 0.78 7.78
CA LEU A 293 24.35 1.79 8.33
C LEU A 293 24.08 1.99 9.83
N ALA A 294 22.80 2.10 10.18
CA ALA A 294 22.37 2.28 11.57
C ALA A 294 21.07 1.50 11.82
N VAL A 295 20.92 0.99 13.04
CA VAL A 295 19.76 0.20 13.48
C VAL A 295 19.34 0.68 14.85
N LEU A 296 18.04 0.88 15.04
CA LEU A 296 17.41 1.05 16.34
C LEU A 296 16.28 0.03 16.46
N CYS A 297 16.37 -0.87 17.43
CA CYS A 297 15.32 -1.83 17.76
C CYS A 297 14.33 -1.24 18.76
N GLY A 298 13.07 -1.65 18.69
CA GLY A 298 12.00 -1.23 19.60
C GLY A 298 12.31 -1.54 21.06
N GLU A 299 13.02 -2.63 21.34
CA GLU A 299 13.47 -3.03 22.69
C GLU A 299 14.47 -2.04 23.31
N GLN A 300 15.10 -1.18 22.48
CA GLN A 300 16.03 -0.17 22.95
C GLN A 300 15.33 1.14 23.34
N LEU A 301 14.05 1.31 22.98
CA LEU A 301 13.27 2.48 23.35
C LEU A 301 13.09 2.54 24.86
N ARG A 302 13.23 3.75 25.40
CA ARG A 302 13.05 4.01 26.82
C ARG A 302 11.64 4.52 27.07
N PRO A 303 10.91 3.96 28.06
CA PRO A 303 9.63 4.53 28.47
C PRO A 303 9.81 6.00 28.87
N LYS A 304 8.91 6.85 28.37
CA LYS A 304 8.74 8.24 28.78
C LYS A 304 7.28 8.46 29.19
N PRO A 305 6.96 9.48 30.00
CA PRO A 305 5.57 9.88 30.20
C PRO A 305 4.88 10.08 28.85
N ALA A 306 3.90 9.24 28.55
CA ALA A 306 3.23 9.24 27.27
C ALA A 306 2.15 10.33 27.23
N ARG A 307 2.08 11.06 26.11
CA ARG A 307 1.05 12.08 25.85
C ARG A 307 -0.15 11.55 25.08
N ALA A 308 0.07 10.45 24.36
CA ALA A 308 -0.91 9.86 23.47
C ALA A 308 -0.71 8.34 23.36
N TYR A 309 -1.79 7.64 23.02
CA TYR A 309 -1.83 6.20 22.90
C TYR A 309 -2.53 5.79 21.61
N LYS A 310 -2.02 4.77 20.92
CA LYS A 310 -2.75 4.10 19.83
C LYS A 310 -3.60 2.98 20.42
N LEU A 311 -4.87 2.96 20.06
CA LEU A 311 -5.83 1.94 20.42
C LEU A 311 -6.33 1.26 19.14
N ARG A 312 -5.98 -0.02 18.95
CA ARG A 312 -6.48 -0.83 17.83
C ARG A 312 -7.67 -1.66 18.27
N VAL A 313 -8.80 -1.50 17.60
CA VAL A 313 -9.97 -2.37 17.69
C VAL A 313 -10.05 -3.19 16.41
N GLU A 314 -9.94 -4.50 16.51
CA GLU A 314 -9.97 -5.44 15.37
C GLU A 314 -11.19 -6.35 15.48
N MET A 315 -11.76 -6.73 14.35
CA MET A 315 -13.04 -7.44 14.24
C MET A 315 -13.06 -8.29 12.96
N GLY A 316 -13.87 -9.34 12.96
CA GLY A 316 -14.05 -10.21 11.79
C GLY A 316 -13.58 -11.66 11.98
N TRP A 317 -13.06 -12.02 13.16
CA TRP A 317 -12.97 -13.45 13.51
C TRP A 317 -14.36 -14.05 13.52
N GLY A 318 -14.48 -15.30 13.06
CA GLY A 318 -15.75 -16.02 12.97
C GLY A 318 -15.66 -17.13 11.93
N ASN A 319 -16.74 -17.89 11.75
CA ASN A 319 -16.84 -18.94 10.74
C ASN A 319 -17.94 -18.68 9.69
N SER A 320 -18.57 -17.50 9.71
CA SER A 320 -19.60 -17.11 8.75
C SER A 320 -19.06 -17.06 7.33
N GLU A 321 -19.77 -17.69 6.40
CA GLU A 321 -19.56 -17.54 4.96
C GLU A 321 -20.26 -16.28 4.42
N GLU A 322 -21.34 -15.87 5.09
CA GLU A 322 -22.05 -14.63 4.81
C GLU A 322 -21.30 -13.42 5.41
N LEU A 323 -21.54 -12.24 4.83
CA LEU A 323 -21.01 -10.99 5.36
C LEU A 323 -21.52 -10.76 6.78
N THR A 324 -20.59 -10.59 7.71
CA THR A 324 -20.91 -10.12 9.06
C THR A 324 -20.76 -8.62 9.10
N ARG A 325 -21.86 -7.93 9.42
CA ARG A 325 -21.86 -6.48 9.66
C ARG A 325 -21.42 -6.14 11.08
N TRP A 326 -20.56 -5.14 11.16
CA TRP A 326 -20.02 -4.56 12.38
C TRP A 326 -20.40 -3.09 12.44
N ALA A 327 -21.06 -2.70 13.51
CA ALA A 327 -21.29 -1.30 13.87
C ALA A 327 -20.51 -1.01 15.15
N GLY A 328 -19.53 -0.12 15.06
CA GLY A 328 -18.63 0.18 16.16
C GLY A 328 -18.57 1.66 16.50
N ARG A 329 -18.21 1.94 17.76
CA ARG A 329 -17.97 3.29 18.25
C ARG A 329 -16.92 3.29 19.36
N ILE A 330 -15.94 4.18 19.26
CA ILE A 330 -14.98 4.49 20.32
C ILE A 330 -15.35 5.86 20.87
N THR A 331 -15.47 5.99 22.20
CA THR A 331 -15.47 7.28 22.88
C THR A 331 -14.41 7.34 23.96
N THR A 332 -14.03 8.55 24.36
CA THR A 332 -13.08 8.77 25.44
C THR A 332 -13.45 10.03 26.22
N ASP A 333 -13.00 10.13 27.47
CA ASP A 333 -12.99 11.38 28.24
C ASP A 333 -11.67 12.17 28.08
N GLY A 334 -10.72 11.63 27.31
CA GLY A 334 -9.53 12.32 26.82
C GLY A 334 -9.81 13.08 25.53
N ARG A 335 -8.89 13.07 24.56
CA ARG A 335 -9.10 13.66 23.22
C ARG A 335 -8.72 12.67 22.14
N LEU A 336 -9.62 12.38 21.20
CA LEU A 336 -9.28 11.70 19.95
C LEU A 336 -8.52 12.69 19.05
N ALA A 337 -7.24 12.41 18.83
CA ALA A 337 -6.38 13.17 17.92
C ALA A 337 -6.60 12.78 16.46
N GLY A 338 -7.02 11.53 16.23
CA GLY A 338 -7.37 11.00 14.90
C GLY A 338 -7.73 9.52 14.99
N ALA A 339 -8.39 9.01 13.95
CA ALA A 339 -8.68 7.58 13.81
C ALA A 339 -8.74 7.18 12.35
N ASN A 340 -8.26 5.97 12.04
CA ASN A 340 -8.25 5.39 10.71
C ASN A 340 -9.00 4.05 10.71
N LEU A 341 -9.80 3.83 9.67
CA LEU A 341 -10.45 2.55 9.39
C LEU A 341 -9.62 1.78 8.36
N TYR A 342 -9.27 0.54 8.67
CA TYR A 342 -8.48 -0.37 7.87
C TYR A 342 -9.33 -1.54 7.42
N LEU A 343 -9.57 -1.60 6.12
CA LEU A 343 -10.56 -2.48 5.51
C LEU A 343 -9.87 -3.48 4.59
N ARG A 344 -10.34 -4.73 4.60
CA ARG A 344 -9.89 -5.76 3.68
C ARG A 344 -10.97 -6.10 2.68
N GLY A 345 -10.60 -6.12 1.41
CA GLY A 345 -11.39 -6.77 0.39
C GLY A 345 -11.31 -8.29 0.54
N ARG A 346 -12.34 -8.99 0.08
CA ARG A 346 -12.28 -10.42 -0.20
C ARG A 346 -11.11 -10.67 -1.12
N SER A 347 -10.14 -11.40 -0.59
CA SER A 347 -8.87 -11.62 -1.29
C SER A 347 -9.03 -12.67 -2.38
N LEU A 348 -8.93 -12.23 -3.65
CA LEU A 348 -8.65 -13.07 -4.82
C LEU A 348 -7.19 -12.84 -5.21
N LEU A 349 -6.40 -13.91 -5.17
CA LEU A 349 -4.95 -13.84 -5.44
C LEU A 349 -4.66 -13.77 -6.94
N SER A 350 -5.33 -14.60 -7.74
CA SER A 350 -5.19 -14.65 -9.20
C SER A 350 -6.58 -14.57 -9.86
N PRO A 351 -6.72 -13.84 -10.98
CA PRO A 351 -8.00 -13.67 -11.67
C PRO A 351 -8.47 -14.94 -12.40
N THR A 352 -7.62 -15.97 -12.52
CA THR A 352 -7.99 -17.25 -13.12
C THR A 352 -8.76 -18.16 -12.17
N ASN A 353 -9.04 -17.73 -10.93
CA ASN A 353 -9.81 -18.50 -9.97
C ASN A 353 -11.22 -18.79 -10.50
N HIS A 354 -11.50 -20.08 -10.68
CA HIS A 354 -12.74 -20.65 -11.24
C HIS A 354 -13.98 -20.52 -10.34
N ASP A 355 -13.98 -19.68 -9.32
CA ASP A 355 -15.01 -19.68 -8.28
C ASP A 355 -16.29 -18.90 -8.64
N GLY A 356 -16.39 -18.39 -9.88
CA GLY A 356 -17.60 -17.69 -10.33
C GLY A 356 -17.89 -16.44 -9.49
N SER A 357 -16.84 -15.81 -8.95
CA SER A 357 -16.96 -14.62 -8.11
C SER A 357 -17.85 -13.57 -8.77
N PRO A 358 -18.95 -13.13 -8.12
CA PRO A 358 -19.96 -12.29 -8.75
C PRO A 358 -19.45 -10.87 -9.01
N VAL A 359 -20.16 -10.13 -9.86
CA VAL A 359 -19.95 -8.69 -10.10
C VAL A 359 -20.00 -7.88 -8.80
N GLU A 360 -20.74 -8.39 -7.81
CA GLU A 360 -20.94 -7.82 -6.47
C GLU A 360 -19.80 -8.17 -5.50
N VAL A 361 -18.70 -8.80 -5.97
CA VAL A 361 -17.56 -9.08 -5.08
C VAL A 361 -17.05 -7.77 -4.50
N ASN A 362 -17.00 -7.73 -3.17
CA ASN A 362 -16.68 -6.55 -2.37
C ASN A 362 -17.65 -5.37 -2.52
N GLU A 363 -18.88 -5.55 -2.98
CA GLU A 363 -19.93 -4.56 -2.78
C GLU A 363 -20.36 -4.56 -1.30
N ILE A 364 -19.53 -3.94 -0.46
CA ILE A 364 -19.69 -3.91 1.00
C ILE A 364 -19.93 -2.50 1.52
N ASP A 365 -20.76 -2.39 2.56
CA ASP A 365 -21.18 -1.10 3.13
C ASP A 365 -20.23 -0.65 4.26
N ASN A 366 -19.00 -0.33 3.88
CA ASN A 366 -17.98 0.20 4.79
C ASN A 366 -17.98 1.74 4.78
N ARG A 367 -18.09 2.36 5.96
CA ARG A 367 -18.04 3.83 6.09
C ARG A 367 -17.72 4.30 7.50
N VAL A 368 -17.13 5.50 7.58
CA VAL A 368 -17.07 6.29 8.81
C VAL A 368 -18.43 6.98 9.00
N LEU A 369 -18.99 6.89 10.21
CA LEU A 369 -20.31 7.43 10.56
C LEU A 369 -20.21 8.71 11.39
N GLU A 370 -19.17 8.82 12.22
CA GLU A 370 -18.93 9.94 13.13
C GLU A 370 -17.42 10.06 13.33
N GLN A 371 -16.89 11.27 13.28
CA GLN A 371 -15.50 11.55 13.61
C GLN A 371 -15.37 12.95 14.19
N ASP A 372 -15.03 13.01 15.48
CA ASP A 372 -14.71 14.24 16.18
C ASP A 372 -13.63 14.00 17.25
N THR A 373 -13.42 14.99 18.12
CA THR A 373 -12.37 14.96 19.15
C THR A 373 -12.69 14.06 20.36
N GLN A 374 -13.85 13.42 20.41
CA GLN A 374 -14.37 12.63 21.54
C GLN A 374 -14.97 11.29 21.09
N ALA A 375 -15.40 11.17 19.84
CA ALA A 375 -16.01 9.98 19.29
C ALA A 375 -15.51 9.64 17.87
N PHE A 376 -15.41 8.34 17.60
CA PHE A 376 -15.25 7.78 16.26
C PHE A 376 -16.20 6.60 16.10
N ALA A 377 -17.14 6.69 15.15
CA ALA A 377 -18.08 5.62 14.85
C ALA A 377 -17.92 5.15 13.40
N TRP A 378 -18.09 3.85 13.19
CA TRP A 378 -17.88 3.24 11.88
C TRP A 378 -18.84 2.08 11.66
N GLN A 379 -18.89 1.67 10.40
CA GLN A 379 -19.47 0.43 9.97
C GLN A 379 -18.51 -0.29 9.03
N CYS A 380 -18.39 -1.61 9.17
CA CYS A 380 -17.74 -2.44 8.17
C CYS A 380 -18.37 -3.84 8.07
N GLU A 381 -18.01 -4.57 7.02
CA GLU A 381 -18.47 -5.93 6.77
C GLU A 381 -17.29 -6.85 6.48
N THR A 382 -17.21 -7.96 7.22
CA THR A 382 -16.12 -8.94 7.09
C THR A 382 -16.66 -10.32 6.72
N VAL A 383 -15.79 -11.18 6.21
CA VAL A 383 -16.01 -12.62 6.09
C VAL A 383 -15.01 -13.40 6.94
N ARG A 384 -15.24 -14.70 7.14
CA ARG A 384 -14.27 -15.55 7.85
C ARG A 384 -12.87 -15.51 7.24
N ASN A 385 -11.86 -15.63 8.09
CA ASN A 385 -10.49 -15.88 7.64
C ASN A 385 -10.43 -17.21 6.88
N LYS A 386 -9.75 -17.23 5.71
CA LYS A 386 -9.56 -18.48 4.94
C LYS A 386 -8.58 -19.44 5.64
N SER A 387 -7.61 -18.89 6.36
CA SER A 387 -6.62 -19.62 7.16
C SER A 387 -5.94 -18.67 8.16
N THR A 388 -5.05 -19.19 8.99
CA THR A 388 -4.22 -18.38 9.91
C THR A 388 -3.24 -17.45 9.21
N LEU A 389 -2.99 -17.63 7.91
CA LEU A 389 -2.10 -16.79 7.09
C LEU A 389 -2.85 -15.77 6.23
N HIS A 390 -4.19 -15.81 6.24
CA HIS A 390 -5.04 -15.00 5.37
C HIS A 390 -6.09 -14.27 6.21
N PRO A 391 -5.68 -13.24 6.99
CA PRO A 391 -6.62 -12.44 7.75
C PRO A 391 -7.59 -11.73 6.81
N GLN A 392 -8.87 -11.76 7.16
CA GLN A 392 -9.97 -11.02 6.56
C GLN A 392 -10.67 -10.16 7.62
N THR A 393 -9.97 -9.91 8.72
CA THR A 393 -10.39 -8.98 9.77
C THR A 393 -10.23 -7.54 9.29
N ASP A 394 -11.08 -6.67 9.80
CA ASP A 394 -10.92 -5.21 9.67
C ASP A 394 -10.44 -4.64 11.00
N ALA A 395 -9.97 -3.41 10.99
CA ALA A 395 -9.56 -2.72 12.20
C ALA A 395 -9.85 -1.22 12.16
N VAL A 396 -10.02 -0.64 13.35
CA VAL A 396 -9.89 0.80 13.59
C VAL A 396 -8.67 1.02 14.45
N VAL A 397 -7.86 2.03 14.11
CA VAL A 397 -6.79 2.53 14.97
C VAL A 397 -7.09 3.97 15.34
N ALA A 398 -7.31 4.23 16.63
CA ALA A 398 -7.53 5.56 17.17
C ALA A 398 -6.29 6.04 17.94
N GLU A 399 -5.97 7.32 17.82
CA GLU A 399 -4.97 8.01 18.64
C GLU A 399 -5.67 8.84 19.72
N ILE A 400 -5.44 8.49 20.98
CA ILE A 400 -6.08 9.10 22.14
C ILE A 400 -5.03 9.86 22.94
N GLU A 401 -5.20 11.17 23.05
CA GLU A 401 -4.45 12.03 23.97
C GLU A 401 -5.10 11.99 25.35
N GLY A 402 -4.28 11.81 26.37
CA GLY A 402 -4.75 11.57 27.73
C GLY A 402 -3.66 10.99 28.62
N GLY A 403 -4.04 10.65 29.85
CA GLY A 403 -3.17 9.98 30.83
C GLY A 403 -3.57 8.52 31.05
N PRO A 404 -2.86 7.79 31.91
CA PRO A 404 -3.22 6.42 32.29
C PRO A 404 -4.65 6.28 32.85
N ASP A 405 -5.17 7.33 33.48
CA ASP A 405 -6.52 7.37 34.04
C ASP A 405 -7.62 7.69 33.02
N THR A 406 -7.25 8.09 31.79
CA THR A 406 -8.20 8.37 30.70
C THR A 406 -9.01 7.11 30.40
N VAL A 407 -10.33 7.27 30.34
CA VAL A 407 -11.29 6.20 30.11
C VAL A 407 -11.67 6.17 28.63
N VAL A 408 -11.75 4.95 28.09
CA VAL A 408 -12.27 4.67 26.76
C VAL A 408 -13.45 3.72 26.84
N ASN A 409 -14.46 3.97 26.00
CA ASN A 409 -15.57 3.07 25.79
C ASN A 409 -15.53 2.59 24.34
N VAL A 410 -15.45 1.28 24.15
CA VAL A 410 -15.53 0.65 22.83
C VAL A 410 -16.82 -0.15 22.77
N THR A 411 -17.74 0.30 21.92
CA THR A 411 -18.99 -0.38 21.64
C THR A 411 -18.89 -1.05 20.28
N VAL A 412 -19.16 -2.35 20.19
CA VAL A 412 -19.30 -3.06 18.91
C VAL A 412 -20.55 -3.94 18.95
N ASN A 413 -21.42 -3.79 17.97
CA ASN A 413 -22.69 -4.53 17.84
C ASN A 413 -23.53 -4.51 19.14
N GLY A 414 -23.61 -3.35 19.80
CA GLY A 414 -24.40 -3.12 21.01
C GLY A 414 -23.75 -3.56 22.32
N ARG A 415 -22.57 -4.18 22.29
CA ARG A 415 -21.81 -4.53 23.49
C ARG A 415 -20.71 -3.52 23.74
N THR A 416 -20.68 -2.93 24.94
CA THR A 416 -19.68 -1.94 25.35
C THR A 416 -18.66 -2.56 26.30
N HIS A 417 -17.39 -2.25 26.06
CA HIS A 417 -16.29 -2.45 26.99
C HIS A 417 -15.74 -1.10 27.42
N THR A 418 -15.63 -0.89 28.73
CA THR A 418 -15.10 0.34 29.34
C THR A 418 -13.81 -0.01 30.07
N ALA A 419 -12.73 0.70 29.77
CA ALA A 419 -11.43 0.52 30.41
C ALA A 419 -10.67 1.84 30.48
N SER A 420 -9.78 1.98 31.46
CA SER A 420 -8.78 3.04 31.44
C SER A 420 -7.62 2.67 30.51
N ILE A 421 -6.86 3.67 30.06
CA ILE A 421 -5.62 3.45 29.31
C ILE A 421 -4.65 2.58 30.12
N ALA A 422 -4.53 2.78 31.44
CA ALA A 422 -3.71 1.94 32.31
C ALA A 422 -4.06 0.45 32.19
N GLN A 423 -5.35 0.11 32.21
CA GLN A 423 -5.80 -1.28 32.07
C GLN A 423 -5.46 -1.85 30.69
N LEU A 424 -5.56 -1.05 29.63
CA LEU A 424 -5.25 -1.48 28.27
C LEU A 424 -3.75 -1.53 27.98
N LEU A 425 -2.91 -0.82 28.75
CA LEU A 425 -1.45 -0.97 28.70
C LEU A 425 -1.01 -2.33 29.24
N ASP A 426 -1.69 -2.85 30.26
CA ASP A 426 -1.40 -4.17 30.83
C ASP A 426 -1.77 -5.33 29.88
N GLY A 427 -2.77 -5.13 29.01
CA GLY A 427 -3.14 -6.12 28.01
C GLY A 427 -4.37 -5.78 27.19
N GLY A 428 -4.50 -6.49 26.05
CA GLY A 428 -5.70 -6.41 25.22
C GLY A 428 -6.87 -7.24 25.78
N VAL A 429 -8.08 -6.93 25.34
CA VAL A 429 -9.32 -7.60 25.75
C VAL A 429 -10.06 -8.12 24.52
N THR A 430 -10.63 -9.32 24.64
CA THR A 430 -11.43 -9.94 23.58
C THR A 430 -12.82 -10.28 24.06
N TRP A 431 -13.78 -10.31 23.15
CA TRP A 431 -15.07 -10.94 23.41
C TRP A 431 -15.67 -11.53 22.14
N HIS A 432 -16.55 -12.50 22.35
CA HIS A 432 -17.39 -13.05 21.29
C HIS A 432 -18.74 -12.34 21.26
N VAL A 433 -19.31 -12.26 20.05
CA VAL A 433 -20.67 -11.77 19.80
C VAL A 433 -21.69 -12.80 20.27
N LYS A 434 -21.40 -14.11 20.17
CA LYS A 434 -22.24 -15.21 20.68
C LYS A 434 -21.46 -16.12 21.66
N PRO A 435 -22.11 -16.95 22.48
CA PRO A 435 -21.44 -17.83 23.47
C PRO A 435 -20.59 -18.99 22.92
N TRP A 436 -20.50 -19.20 21.61
CA TRP A 436 -19.77 -20.30 20.95
C TRP A 436 -18.86 -19.75 19.84
N HIS A 437 -18.22 -20.63 19.04
CA HIS A 437 -17.40 -20.31 17.86
C HIS A 437 -18.13 -19.36 16.90
N SER A 438 -18.03 -18.07 17.18
CA SER A 438 -18.84 -17.01 16.61
C SER A 438 -17.98 -15.80 16.38
N GLU A 439 -18.62 -14.77 15.85
CA GLU A 439 -17.97 -13.55 15.49
C GLU A 439 -17.29 -12.93 16.72
N ALA A 440 -16.04 -12.46 16.62
CA ALA A 440 -15.29 -11.95 17.76
C ALA A 440 -14.58 -10.62 17.46
N VAL A 441 -14.32 -9.88 18.54
CA VAL A 441 -13.67 -8.57 18.54
C VAL A 441 -12.51 -8.59 19.51
N LYS A 442 -11.44 -7.87 19.17
CA LYS A 442 -10.29 -7.63 20.02
C LYS A 442 -9.99 -6.14 20.12
N ILE A 443 -9.92 -5.64 21.34
CA ILE A 443 -9.18 -4.42 21.66
C ILE A 443 -7.75 -4.86 21.95
N HIS A 444 -6.79 -4.40 21.16
CA HIS A 444 -5.38 -4.67 21.41
C HIS A 444 -4.87 -3.85 22.59
N ALA A 445 -3.73 -4.26 23.16
CA ALA A 445 -3.07 -3.47 24.18
C ALA A 445 -2.80 -2.05 23.65
N ALA A 446 -3.05 -1.04 24.49
CA ALA A 446 -2.75 0.35 24.15
C ALA A 446 -1.23 0.50 23.91
N VAL A 447 -0.87 1.29 22.91
CA VAL A 447 0.54 1.52 22.56
C VAL A 447 0.88 2.98 22.89
N PRO A 448 1.78 3.28 23.83
CA PRO A 448 2.19 4.65 24.12
C PRO A 448 3.03 5.24 22.98
N ASP A 449 3.05 6.56 22.82
CA ASP A 449 3.85 7.27 21.80
C ASP A 449 5.34 6.91 21.83
N SER A 450 5.89 6.69 23.02
CA SER A 450 7.24 6.17 23.23
C SER A 450 7.55 4.82 22.57
N ALA A 451 6.54 4.08 22.14
CA ALA A 451 6.65 2.75 21.56
C ALA A 451 6.17 2.67 20.09
N TYR A 452 5.56 3.71 19.54
CA TYR A 452 5.22 3.79 18.11
C TYR A 452 5.90 4.95 17.37
N GLU A 453 6.57 5.86 18.09
CA GLU A 453 7.45 6.88 17.51
C GLU A 453 8.93 6.44 17.64
N MET A 454 9.71 6.51 16.55
CA MET A 454 11.15 6.29 16.58
C MET A 454 11.88 7.41 15.83
N VAL A 455 13.06 7.77 16.32
CA VAL A 455 13.99 8.65 15.61
C VAL A 455 15.37 7.99 15.62
N LEU A 456 15.94 7.82 14.43
CA LEU A 456 17.27 7.28 14.22
C LEU A 456 18.13 8.31 13.48
N GLU A 457 19.29 8.61 14.05
CA GLU A 457 20.28 9.52 13.47
C GLU A 457 21.57 8.76 13.19
N ALA A 458 22.26 9.14 12.11
CA ALA A 458 23.54 8.57 11.72
C ALA A 458 24.43 9.62 11.03
N GLU A 459 25.75 9.42 11.08
CA GLU A 459 26.71 10.19 10.30
C GLU A 459 27.46 9.25 9.34
N ASP A 460 27.81 9.76 8.16
CA ASP A 460 28.61 9.05 7.16
C ASP A 460 29.55 10.00 6.40
N GLU A 461 30.75 9.54 6.08
CA GLU A 461 31.81 10.32 5.40
C GLU A 461 31.78 10.16 3.86
N GLY A 462 30.80 9.42 3.33
CA GLY A 462 30.65 9.11 1.92
C GLY A 462 31.62 8.05 1.38
N SER A 463 31.34 7.55 0.17
CA SER A 463 32.21 6.60 -0.53
C SER A 463 33.07 7.23 -1.62
N GLY A 464 32.94 8.55 -1.84
CA GLY A 464 33.56 9.27 -2.97
C GLY A 464 32.79 9.15 -4.30
N GLY A 465 31.76 8.30 -4.36
CA GLY A 465 30.81 8.21 -5.48
C GLY A 465 29.42 8.76 -5.13
N MET A 466 28.44 8.39 -5.95
CA MET A 466 27.03 8.57 -5.61
C MET A 466 26.61 7.45 -4.67
N ASP A 467 26.34 7.79 -3.42
CA ASP A 467 25.76 6.86 -2.46
C ASP A 467 24.23 6.97 -2.46
N VAL A 468 23.59 5.86 -2.11
CA VAL A 468 22.14 5.79 -1.95
C VAL A 468 21.81 5.45 -0.50
N TYR A 469 20.90 6.22 0.08
CA TYR A 469 20.39 5.98 1.42
C TYR A 469 18.89 5.77 1.40
N HIS A 470 18.41 4.74 2.06
CA HIS A 470 16.99 4.49 2.24
C HIS A 470 16.75 3.99 3.66
N ALA A 471 15.50 3.93 4.09
CA ALA A 471 15.16 3.42 5.42
C ALA A 471 14.04 2.39 5.36
N GLU A 472 14.04 1.47 6.32
CA GLU A 472 12.97 0.49 6.50
C GLU A 472 12.54 0.51 7.97
N PHE A 473 11.23 0.58 8.19
CA PHE A 473 10.63 0.53 9.52
C PHE A 473 9.66 -0.65 9.60
N ALA A 474 9.72 -1.40 10.69
CA ALA A 474 8.84 -2.52 10.96
C ALA A 474 8.09 -2.32 12.28
N GLN A 475 6.85 -2.81 12.31
CA GLN A 475 6.02 -2.92 13.51
C GLN A 475 5.83 -4.39 13.89
N LYS A 476 5.58 -4.66 15.18
CA LYS A 476 5.37 -6.02 15.71
C LYS A 476 4.10 -6.70 15.20
N ASN A 477 3.17 -5.94 14.62
CA ASN A 477 1.99 -6.48 13.92
C ASN A 477 2.32 -6.95 12.50
N GLY A 478 3.60 -6.92 12.11
CA GLY A 478 4.09 -7.32 10.82
C GLY A 478 4.06 -6.24 9.76
N GLN A 479 3.47 -5.06 9.99
CA GLN A 479 3.41 -3.98 8.99
C GLN A 479 4.75 -3.25 8.83
N TRP A 480 5.04 -2.80 7.60
CA TRP A 480 6.31 -2.15 7.24
C TRP A 480 6.09 -0.84 6.49
N ALA A 481 7.08 0.05 6.61
CA ALA A 481 7.34 1.14 5.70
C ALA A 481 8.69 0.94 4.99
N PHE A 482 8.70 1.11 3.67
CA PHE A 482 9.88 1.13 2.83
C PHE A 482 10.07 2.57 2.34
N VAL A 483 10.96 3.30 3.00
CA VAL A 483 11.19 4.73 2.77
C VAL A 483 12.12 4.92 1.59
N SER A 484 11.69 5.72 0.62
CA SER A 484 12.39 5.93 -0.64
C SER A 484 13.82 6.44 -0.49
N PRO A 485 14.67 6.16 -1.50
CA PRO A 485 16.07 6.52 -1.44
C PRO A 485 16.31 8.03 -1.63
N ILE A 486 17.31 8.54 -0.92
CA ILE A 486 17.96 9.84 -1.14
C ILE A 486 19.36 9.57 -1.69
N TYR A 487 19.71 10.23 -2.79
CA TYR A 487 20.98 10.06 -3.48
C TYR A 487 21.95 11.18 -3.07
N ALA A 488 23.18 10.83 -2.67
CA ALA A 488 24.17 11.79 -2.20
C ALA A 488 25.51 11.62 -2.92
N GLY A 489 25.98 12.69 -3.57
CA GLY A 489 27.29 12.77 -4.22
C GLY A 489 28.22 13.77 -3.52
N LEU A 490 29.43 13.92 -4.07
CA LEU A 490 30.36 14.98 -3.67
C LEU A 490 29.87 16.37 -4.08
#